data_AF-A0A453A2K7-F1
#
_entry.id   AF-A0A453A2K7-F1
#
_cell.length_a   1.000
_cell.length_b   1.000
_cell.length_c   1.000
_cell.angle_alpha   90.00
_cell.angle_beta   90.00
_cell.angle_gamma   90.00
#
_symmetry.space_group_name_H-M   'P 1'
#
loop_
_entity.id
_entity.type
_entity.pdbx_description
1 polymer ?
#
loop_
_entity_poly.entity_id
_entity_poly.type
_entity_poly.pdbx_seq_one_letter_code
_entity_poly.pdbx_strand_id
1 'polypeptide(L)'
;LLYDCNEQLKQFSHVNQKALDQYVNFTEQREQLQRRRAELDAGDEKIRELISVLDQRKDESIERTFKGVARHFREVFSELVQGGHGYLVMMKKKDGDAGDDDMDEDAPREADPEGRIEKYIGVVCLETHA
;
A
#
# COMPACT_ATOMS: atom_id res chain seq x y z
N LEU A 1 70.14 5.24 -14.63
CA LEU A 1 69.29 4.04 -14.80
C LEU A 1 68.85 3.45 -13.46
N LEU A 2 69.69 2.72 -12.71
CA LEU A 2 69.28 2.18 -11.40
C LEU A 2 69.02 3.27 -10.34
N TYR A 3 69.76 4.38 -10.41
CA TYR A 3 69.59 5.53 -9.51
C TYR A 3 68.24 6.24 -9.73
N ASP A 4 67.93 6.56 -10.99
CA ASP A 4 66.66 7.22 -11.37
C ASP A 4 65.43 6.35 -11.03
N CYS A 5 65.56 5.03 -11.22
CA CYS A 5 64.50 4.07 -10.85
C CYS A 5 64.24 4.07 -9.33
N ASN A 6 65.29 4.22 -8.53
CA ASN A 6 65.20 4.27 -7.08
C ASN A 6 64.63 5.62 -6.58
N GLU A 7 64.92 6.73 -7.27
CA GLU A 7 64.29 8.03 -7.00
C GLU A 7 62.78 8.02 -7.26
N GLN A 8 62.35 7.41 -8.37
CA GLN A 8 60.92 7.27 -8.70
C GLN A 8 60.19 6.40 -7.66
N LEU A 9 60.82 5.34 -7.14
CA LEU A 9 60.26 4.51 -6.08
C LEU A 9 60.04 5.28 -4.75
N LYS A 10 60.91 6.24 -4.43
CA LYS A 10 60.76 7.08 -3.22
C LYS A 10 59.57 8.05 -3.32
N GLN A 11 59.16 8.43 -4.53
CA GLN A 11 57.96 9.25 -4.75
C GLN A 11 56.68 8.49 -4.36
N PHE A 12 56.70 7.15 -4.40
CA PHE A 12 55.62 6.28 -3.92
C PHE A 12 55.79 5.85 -2.46
N SER A 13 56.55 6.59 -1.65
CA SER A 13 56.77 6.24 -0.23
C SER A 13 55.51 6.32 0.65
N HIS A 14 54.46 7.02 0.19
CA HIS A 14 53.17 7.14 0.88
C HIS A 14 52.08 6.28 0.22
N VAL A 15 52.37 5.00 -0.01
CA VAL A 15 51.36 4.04 -0.47
C VAL A 15 50.66 3.42 0.74
N ASN A 16 49.32 3.42 0.71
CA ASN A 16 48.51 2.73 1.70
C ASN A 16 48.70 1.21 1.56
N GLN A 17 49.61 0.65 2.34
CA GLN A 17 49.93 -0.78 2.34
C GLN A 17 48.74 -1.67 2.72
N LYS A 18 47.71 -1.10 3.38
CA LYS A 18 46.46 -1.79 3.73
C LYS A 18 45.38 -1.70 2.65
N ALA A 19 45.67 -1.05 1.51
CA ALA A 19 44.67 -0.81 0.46
C ALA A 19 44.09 -2.12 -0.10
N LEU A 20 44.90 -3.18 -0.19
CA LEU A 20 44.43 -4.48 -0.66
C LEU A 20 43.44 -5.11 0.33
N ASP A 21 43.81 -5.20 1.62
CA ASP A 21 42.94 -5.75 2.67
C ASP A 21 41.65 -4.93 2.82
N GLN A 22 41.76 -3.60 2.76
CA GLN A 22 40.60 -2.70 2.78
C GLN A 22 39.71 -2.89 1.56
N TYR A 23 40.29 -3.02 0.36
CA TYR A 23 39.53 -3.26 -0.87
C TYR A 23 38.75 -4.57 -0.80
N VAL A 24 39.37 -5.66 -0.35
CA VAL A 24 38.71 -6.96 -0.19
C VAL A 24 37.55 -6.85 0.80
N ASN A 25 37.79 -6.29 1.99
CA ASN A 25 36.76 -6.14 3.02
C ASN A 25 35.59 -5.25 2.55
N PHE A 26 35.88 -4.10 1.92
CA PHE A 26 34.82 -3.23 1.39
C PHE A 26 34.07 -3.84 0.21
N THR A 27 34.73 -4.69 -0.59
CA THR A 27 34.07 -5.43 -1.68
C THR A 27 33.09 -6.44 -1.11
N GLU A 28 33.49 -7.21 -0.09
CA GLU A 28 32.61 -8.16 0.59
C GLU A 28 31.42 -7.47 1.27
N GLN A 29 31.66 -6.36 1.97
CA GLN A 29 30.60 -5.56 2.59
C GLN A 29 29.62 -5.01 1.55
N ARG A 30 30.13 -4.52 0.41
CA ARG A 30 29.29 -4.03 -0.69
C ARG A 30 28.41 -5.14 -1.26
N GLU A 31 28.98 -6.33 -1.48
CA GLU A 31 28.19 -7.47 -1.97
C GLU A 31 27.11 -7.88 -0.98
N GLN A 32 27.42 -7.90 0.33
CA GLN A 32 26.44 -8.22 1.36
C GLN A 32 25.30 -7.19 1.39
N LEU A 33 25.64 -5.89 1.32
CA LEU A 33 24.65 -4.82 1.26
C LEU A 33 23.80 -4.88 -0.01
N GLN A 34 24.39 -5.21 -1.15
CA GLN A 34 23.68 -5.41 -2.42
C GLN A 34 22.69 -6.57 -2.33
N ARG A 35 23.08 -7.70 -1.74
CA ARG A 35 22.18 -8.84 -1.54
C ARG A 35 21.00 -8.47 -0.63
N ARG A 36 21.27 -7.82 0.51
CA ARG A 36 20.21 -7.36 1.41
C ARG A 36 19.26 -6.38 0.74
N ARG A 37 19.78 -5.46 -0.08
CA ARG A 37 18.95 -4.54 -0.86
C ARG A 37 18.02 -5.29 -1.81
N ALA A 38 18.56 -6.25 -2.57
CA ALA A 38 17.75 -7.05 -3.49
C ALA A 38 16.67 -7.86 -2.76
N GLU A 39 16.97 -8.40 -1.57
CA GLU A 39 16.00 -9.09 -0.72
C GLU A 39 14.90 -8.14 -0.22
N LEU A 40 15.25 -6.92 0.18
CA LEU A 40 14.29 -5.90 0.61
C LEU A 40 13.40 -5.44 -0.55
N ASP A 41 13.98 -5.18 -1.72
CA ASP A 41 13.25 -4.76 -2.92
C ASP A 41 12.23 -5.85 -3.34
N ALA A 42 12.65 -7.12 -3.32
CA ALA A 42 11.74 -8.25 -3.56
C ALA A 42 10.68 -8.44 -2.46
N GLY A 43 11.01 -8.06 -1.21
CA GLY A 43 10.06 -8.04 -0.10
C GLY A 43 8.99 -6.97 -0.27
N ASP A 44 9.38 -5.76 -0.66
CA ASP A 44 8.47 -4.65 -0.94
C ASP A 44 7.49 -5.00 -2.07
N GLU A 45 7.99 -5.58 -3.16
CA GLU A 45 7.14 -6.03 -4.28
C GLU A 45 6.08 -7.05 -3.83
N LYS A 46 6.48 -8.05 -3.02
CA LYS A 46 5.55 -9.04 -2.47
C LYS A 46 4.51 -8.45 -1.53
N ILE A 47 4.91 -7.47 -0.72
CA ILE A 47 3.99 -6.78 0.18
C ILE A 47 2.94 -6.01 -0.63
N ARG A 48 3.36 -5.28 -1.67
CA ARG A 48 2.44 -4.55 -2.56
C ARG A 48 1.48 -5.49 -3.30
N GLU A 49 1.98 -6.61 -3.80
CA GLU A 49 1.14 -7.63 -4.43
C GLU A 49 0.10 -8.18 -3.45
N LEU A 50 0.54 -8.54 -2.24
CA LEU A 50 -0.36 -9.04 -1.19
C LEU A 50 -1.44 -8.00 -0.83
N ILE A 51 -1.06 -6.73 -0.68
CA ILE A 51 -1.97 -5.62 -0.41
C ILE A 51 -3.04 -5.54 -1.51
N SER A 52 -2.64 -5.61 -2.79
CA SER A 52 -3.57 -5.59 -3.92
C SER A 52 -4.55 -6.78 -3.90
N VAL A 53 -4.07 -7.98 -3.62
CA VAL A 53 -4.92 -9.19 -3.52
C VAL A 53 -5.89 -9.07 -2.35
N LEU A 54 -5.44 -8.54 -1.21
CA LEU A 54 -6.28 -8.34 -0.04
C LEU A 54 -7.39 -7.31 -0.31
N ASP A 55 -7.10 -6.22 -1.03
CA ASP A 55 -8.14 -5.27 -1.43
C ASP A 55 -9.19 -5.88 -2.33
N GLN A 56 -8.75 -6.65 -3.33
CA GLN A 56 -9.70 -7.33 -4.22
C GLN A 56 -10.60 -8.27 -3.42
N ARG A 57 -10.03 -9.08 -2.52
CA ARG A 57 -10.80 -10.01 -1.69
C ARG A 57 -11.74 -9.29 -0.73
N LYS A 58 -11.32 -8.14 -0.18
CA LYS A 58 -12.15 -7.27 0.66
C LYS A 58 -13.36 -6.79 -0.13
N ASP A 59 -13.15 -6.23 -1.31
CA ASP A 59 -14.22 -5.73 -2.17
C ASP A 59 -15.20 -6.85 -2.56
N GLU A 60 -14.69 -8.00 -3.01
CA GLU A 60 -15.52 -9.15 -3.38
C GLU A 60 -16.35 -9.67 -2.20
N SER A 61 -15.76 -9.70 -1.01
CA SER A 61 -16.43 -10.15 0.21
C SER A 61 -17.52 -9.18 0.64
N ILE A 62 -17.24 -7.87 0.61
CA ILE A 62 -18.21 -6.81 0.92
C ILE A 62 -19.40 -6.84 -0.06
N GLU A 63 -19.15 -6.95 -1.36
CA GLU A 63 -20.23 -7.01 -2.35
C GLU A 63 -21.09 -8.27 -2.19
N ARG A 64 -20.46 -9.42 -1.90
CA ARG A 64 -21.17 -10.68 -1.69
C ARG A 64 -22.06 -10.63 -0.45
N THR A 65 -21.52 -10.18 0.68
CA THR A 65 -22.28 -10.09 1.94
C THR A 65 -23.41 -9.09 1.80
N PHE A 66 -23.16 -7.93 1.18
CA PHE A 66 -24.18 -6.92 0.95
C PHE A 66 -25.34 -7.43 0.09
N LYS A 67 -25.06 -8.15 -1.00
CA LYS A 67 -26.12 -8.76 -1.82
C LYS A 67 -26.99 -9.73 -1.02
N GLY A 68 -26.39 -10.50 -0.12
CA GLY A 68 -27.11 -11.40 0.79
C GLY A 68 -28.02 -10.63 1.74
N VAL A 69 -27.48 -9.61 2.41
CA VAL A 69 -28.23 -8.75 3.34
C VAL A 69 -29.36 -8.01 2.61
N ALA A 70 -29.11 -7.45 1.43
CA ALA A 70 -30.10 -6.73 0.63
C ALA A 70 -31.26 -7.62 0.19
N ARG A 71 -31.01 -8.91 -0.11
CA ARG A 71 -32.06 -9.86 -0.45
C ARG A 71 -32.96 -10.14 0.76
N HIS A 72 -32.36 -10.47 1.90
CA HIS A 72 -33.09 -10.76 3.12
C HIS A 72 -33.85 -9.54 3.66
N PHE A 73 -33.25 -8.35 3.54
CA PHE A 73 -33.92 -7.11 3.89
C PHE A 73 -35.22 -6.93 3.10
N ARG A 74 -35.18 -7.13 1.77
CA ARG A 74 -36.37 -7.00 0.93
C ARG A 74 -37.47 -8.01 1.32
N GLU A 75 -37.08 -9.27 1.55
CA GLU A 75 -37.99 -10.34 1.97
C GLU A 75 -38.70 -9.95 3.28
N VAL A 76 -37.93 -9.63 4.32
CA VAL A 76 -38.46 -9.26 5.64
C VAL A 76 -39.30 -7.98 5.60
N PHE A 77 -38.87 -6.95 4.85
CA PHE A 77 -39.58 -5.69 4.75
C PHE A 77 -40.97 -5.86 4.13
N SER A 78 -41.07 -6.70 3.09
CA SER A 78 -42.35 -6.98 2.43
C SER A 78 -43.36 -7.73 3.30
N GLU A 79 -42.87 -8.53 4.26
CA GLU A 79 -43.72 -9.19 5.26
C GLU A 79 -44.18 -8.21 6.35
N LEU A 80 -43.33 -7.24 6.71
CA LEU A 80 -43.60 -6.27 7.77
C LEU A 80 -44.53 -5.14 7.31
N VAL A 81 -44.39 -4.67 6.08
CA VAL A 81 -45.14 -3.53 5.51
C VAL A 81 -46.02 -4.01 4.36
N GLN A 82 -47.34 -4.09 4.61
CA GLN A 82 -48.30 -4.50 3.57
C GLN A 82 -48.27 -3.54 2.39
N GLY A 83 -47.91 -4.04 1.21
CA GLY A 83 -47.81 -3.25 -0.03
C GLY A 83 -46.56 -2.37 -0.12
N GLY A 84 -45.65 -2.41 0.85
CA GLY A 84 -44.39 -1.67 0.84
C GLY A 84 -43.23 -2.46 0.23
N HIS A 85 -42.29 -1.77 -0.40
CA HIS A 85 -41.02 -2.35 -0.87
C HIS A 85 -39.82 -1.58 -0.31
N GLY A 86 -38.85 -2.31 0.22
CA GLY A 86 -37.60 -1.78 0.76
C GLY A 86 -36.38 -2.29 -0.03
N TYR A 87 -35.43 -1.39 -0.30
CA TYR A 87 -34.19 -1.68 -1.03
C TYR A 87 -32.99 -1.10 -0.29
N LEU A 88 -31.93 -1.89 -0.11
CA LEU A 88 -30.64 -1.39 0.36
C LEU A 88 -29.75 -1.03 -0.82
N VAL A 89 -29.13 0.13 -0.76
CA VAL A 89 -28.17 0.64 -1.74
C VAL A 89 -26.84 0.93 -1.06
N MET A 90 -25.78 0.32 -1.55
CA MET A 90 -24.42 0.53 -1.06
C MET A 90 -23.85 1.83 -1.63
N MET A 91 -23.39 2.73 -0.77
CA MET A 91 -22.81 4.01 -1.15
C MET A 91 -21.32 3.87 -1.35
N LYS A 92 -20.85 4.33 -2.51
CA LYS A 92 -19.42 4.38 -2.86
C LYS A 92 -18.91 5.81 -2.75
N LYS A 93 -17.69 6.00 -2.27
CA LYS A 93 -17.04 7.32 -2.29
C LYS A 93 -16.92 7.75 -3.75
N LYS A 94 -17.39 8.96 -4.06
CA LYS A 94 -17.32 9.50 -5.41
C LYS A 94 -15.86 9.83 -5.70
N ASP A 95 -15.27 9.18 -6.70
CA ASP A 95 -13.91 9.52 -7.17
C ASP A 95 -13.96 10.92 -7.81
N GLY A 96 -13.73 11.98 -7.02
CA GLY A 96 -13.51 13.32 -7.57
C GLY A 96 -14.12 14.53 -6.86
N ASP A 97 -14.71 14.42 -5.67
CA ASP A 97 -15.15 15.61 -4.93
C ASP A 97 -14.14 15.96 -3.83
N ALA A 98 -13.09 16.66 -4.24
CA ALA A 98 -12.11 17.31 -3.37
C ALA A 98 -12.34 18.83 -3.36
N GLY A 99 -13.61 19.26 -3.41
CA GLY A 99 -13.97 20.66 -3.36
C GLY A 99 -15.31 20.83 -2.68
N ASP A 100 -15.27 21.42 -1.48
CA ASP A 100 -16.42 21.95 -0.75
C ASP A 100 -17.28 20.92 -0.01
N ASP A 101 -16.89 20.61 1.22
CA ASP A 101 -17.84 20.40 2.32
C ASP A 101 -17.09 20.65 3.64
N ASP A 102 -16.89 21.94 3.93
CA ASP A 102 -16.80 22.42 5.30
C ASP A 102 -18.14 22.12 5.97
N MET A 103 -18.23 21.11 6.84
CA MET A 103 -19.02 21.10 8.08
C MET A 103 -18.78 19.80 8.88
N ASP A 104 -18.07 19.93 9.99
CA ASP A 104 -18.22 19.20 11.27
C ASP A 104 -18.42 17.67 11.28
N GLU A 105 -17.36 16.91 11.60
CA GLU A 105 -17.29 16.20 12.90
C GLU A 105 -15.92 15.55 13.16
N ASP A 106 -15.44 15.83 14.37
CA ASP A 106 -14.23 15.43 15.08
C ASP A 106 -13.79 13.96 14.93
N ALA A 107 -12.82 13.70 14.04
CA ALA A 107 -11.84 12.61 14.18
C ALA A 107 -10.65 12.86 13.22
N PRO A 108 -9.38 12.78 13.68
CA PRO A 108 -8.25 12.71 12.78
C PRO A 108 -8.29 11.37 12.06
N ARG A 109 -9.05 11.29 10.95
CA ARG A 109 -8.99 10.15 10.05
C ARG A 109 -7.65 10.29 9.33
N GLU A 110 -6.64 9.60 9.83
CA GLU A 110 -5.35 9.49 9.16
C GLU A 110 -5.64 9.04 7.73
N ALA A 111 -5.55 9.97 6.79
CA ALA A 111 -5.56 9.63 5.38
C ALA A 111 -4.36 8.72 5.20
N ASP A 112 -4.63 7.43 4.96
CA ASP A 112 -3.61 6.46 4.59
C ASP A 112 -2.73 7.11 3.50
N PRO A 113 -1.44 7.37 3.77
CA PRO A 113 -0.58 8.14 2.88
C PRO A 113 -0.42 7.49 1.49
N GLU A 114 -0.92 6.26 1.30
CA GLU A 114 -0.95 5.54 0.03
C GLU A 114 -2.19 5.83 -0.84
N GLY A 115 -3.06 6.77 -0.47
CA GLY A 115 -4.22 7.13 -1.30
C GLY A 115 -5.26 6.01 -1.40
N ARG A 116 -5.26 5.10 -0.43
CA ARG A 116 -6.16 3.95 -0.33
C ARG A 116 -7.51 4.40 0.20
N ILE A 117 -8.22 5.16 -0.63
CA ILE A 117 -9.55 5.67 -0.31
C ILE A 117 -10.48 4.48 -0.05
N GLU A 118 -11.07 4.41 1.14
CA GLU A 118 -12.14 3.45 1.44
C GLU A 118 -13.28 3.67 0.44
N LYS A 119 -13.43 2.71 -0.48
CA LYS A 119 -14.37 2.74 -1.60
C LYS A 119 -15.83 2.80 -1.17
N TYR A 120 -16.16 2.32 0.02
CA TYR A 120 -17.52 2.22 0.54
C TYR A 120 -17.69 3.13 1.76
N ILE A 121 -18.70 4.01 1.72
CA ILE A 121 -18.91 5.05 2.74
C ILE A 121 -20.17 4.82 3.58
N GLY A 122 -21.05 3.92 3.16
CA GLY A 122 -22.28 3.61 3.90
C GLY A 122 -23.29 2.79 3.11
N VAL A 123 -24.47 2.63 3.70
CA VAL A 123 -25.64 1.96 3.11
C VAL A 123 -26.84 2.85 3.33
N VAL A 124 -27.67 3.02 2.29
CA VAL A 124 -28.94 3.75 2.37
C VAL A 124 -30.10 2.79 2.12
N CYS A 125 -31.17 2.98 2.88
CA CYS A 125 -32.45 2.31 2.67
C CYS A 125 -33.35 3.20 1.80
N LEU A 126 -33.94 2.63 0.76
CA LEU A 126 -34.98 3.26 -0.05
C LEU A 126 -36.28 2.49 0.14
N GLU A 127 -37.34 3.21 0.48
CA GLU A 127 -38.66 2.64 0.76
C GLU A 127 -39.68 3.26 -0.19
N THR A 128 -40.54 2.43 -0.77
CA THR A 128 -41.70 2.87 -1.55
C THR A 128 -42.97 2.39 -0.85
N HIS A 129 -43.83 3.33 -0.50
CA HIS A 129 -45.17 3.07 -0.01
C HIS A 129 -46.17 3.07 -1.18
N ALA A 130 -47.14 2.15 -1.14
CA ALA A 130 -48.32 2.17 -2.00
C ALA A 130 -49.35 3.18 -1.50
#